data_AF-A0A358FYL1-F1
#
_entry.id   AF-A0A358FYL1-F1
#
_cell.length_a   1.000
_cell.length_b   1.000
_cell.length_c   1.000
_cell.angle_alpha   90.00
_cell.angle_beta   90.00
_cell.angle_gamma   90.00
#
_symmetry.space_group_name_H-M   'P 1'
#
loop_
_entity.id
_entity.type
_entity.pdbx_description
1 polymer ?
#
loop_
_entity_poly.entity_id
_entity_poly.type
_entity_poly.pdbx_seq_one_letter_code
_entity_poly.pdbx_strand_id
1 'polypeptide(L)'
;MRGLLSFRFVAAAAGILAMLLIVRSVTAGDEVEQVTAGTSTRPVSRVINLAERLDRSTERFAVSPKGLAALTVTFTIEEQRRVTIVEGTAGVNDCTIPDLARGNCAIFADLLGEAVIWFSLQPVVDNDHVVLPPVIGFERGRAILENGMRLAHAPAFIRRCPTEYTSFTEMRTDVDTGFVSWWSFDEGELTDVVCTTQ
;
A
#
# COMPACT_ATOMS: atom_id res chain seq x y z
N MET A 1 20.05 -69.01 -9.70
CA MET A 1 19.77 -67.58 -9.93
C MET A 1 20.76 -67.03 -10.97
N ARG A 2 20.50 -67.19 -12.27
CA ARG A 2 21.29 -66.60 -13.35
C ARG A 2 20.41 -66.58 -14.60
N GLY A 3 20.05 -65.38 -15.08
CA GLY A 3 19.33 -65.25 -16.34
C GLY A 3 18.36 -64.08 -16.42
N LEU A 4 18.80 -62.84 -16.15
CA LEU A 4 18.05 -61.62 -16.50
C LEU A 4 19.00 -60.43 -16.84
N LEU A 5 20.10 -60.68 -17.54
CA LEU A 5 20.96 -59.62 -18.08
C LEU A 5 21.03 -59.74 -19.60
N SER A 6 19.89 -59.48 -20.24
CA SER A 6 19.86 -59.16 -21.66
C SER A 6 20.59 -57.83 -21.86
N PHE A 7 21.53 -57.78 -22.81
CA PHE A 7 22.31 -56.58 -23.15
C PHE A 7 21.44 -55.34 -23.38
N ARG A 8 20.19 -55.53 -23.84
CA ARG A 8 19.20 -54.47 -24.03
C ARG A 8 18.71 -53.84 -22.72
N PHE A 9 18.64 -54.62 -21.65
CA PHE A 9 18.26 -54.12 -20.33
C PHE A 9 19.36 -53.22 -19.74
N VAL A 10 20.62 -53.61 -19.94
CA VAL A 10 21.78 -52.79 -19.54
C VAL A 10 21.84 -51.48 -20.33
N ALA A 11 21.59 -51.53 -21.64
CA ALA A 11 21.55 -50.34 -22.48
C ALA A 11 20.42 -49.37 -22.09
N ALA A 12 19.23 -49.90 -21.77
CA ALA A 12 18.10 -49.08 -21.31
C ALA A 12 18.37 -48.43 -19.95
N ALA A 13 18.93 -49.18 -19.00
CA ALA A 13 19.29 -48.66 -17.69
C ALA A 13 20.38 -47.57 -17.77
N ALA A 14 21.38 -47.75 -18.64
CA ALA A 14 22.42 -46.75 -18.88
C ALA A 14 21.84 -45.48 -19.52
N GLY A 15 20.89 -45.60 -20.45
CA GLY A 15 20.21 -44.46 -21.07
C GLY A 15 19.42 -43.63 -20.05
N ILE A 16 18.68 -44.29 -19.15
CA ILE A 16 17.93 -43.61 -18.07
C ILE A 16 18.90 -42.89 -17.12
N LEU A 17 20.01 -43.53 -16.75
CA LEU A 17 21.02 -42.93 -15.87
C LEU A 17 21.68 -41.71 -16.52
N ALA A 18 22.01 -41.79 -17.82
CA ALA A 18 22.57 -40.68 -18.57
C ALA A 18 21.58 -39.51 -18.66
N MET A 19 20.29 -39.79 -18.89
CA MET A 19 19.25 -38.76 -18.94
C MET A 19 19.06 -38.09 -17.57
N LEU A 20 19.10 -38.85 -16.47
CA LEU A 20 19.07 -38.32 -15.11
C LEU A 20 20.28 -37.43 -14.80
N LEU A 21 21.46 -37.79 -15.28
CA LEU A 21 22.67 -36.98 -15.14
C LEU A 21 22.60 -35.67 -15.94
N ILE A 22 22.06 -35.72 -17.16
CA ILE A 22 21.84 -34.52 -18.00
C ILE A 22 20.83 -33.59 -17.32
N VAL A 23 19.71 -34.11 -16.83
CA VAL A 23 18.72 -33.32 -16.09
C VAL A 23 19.37 -32.68 -14.86
N ARG A 24 20.15 -33.44 -14.07
CA ARG A 24 20.87 -32.88 -12.92
C ARG A 24 21.87 -31.79 -13.32
N SER A 25 22.59 -31.93 -14.44
CA SER A 25 23.51 -30.88 -14.89
C SER A 25 22.81 -29.61 -15.33
N VAL A 26 21.59 -29.72 -15.87
CA VAL A 26 20.78 -28.55 -16.25
C VAL A 26 20.14 -27.89 -15.02
N THR A 27 19.68 -28.68 -14.04
CA THR A 27 19.02 -28.15 -12.84
C THR A 27 19.98 -27.77 -11.72
N ALA A 28 21.24 -28.23 -11.73
CA ALA A 28 22.24 -27.88 -10.72
C ALA A 28 22.78 -26.45 -10.87
N GLY A 29 22.42 -25.74 -11.94
CA GLY A 29 22.69 -24.31 -12.13
C GLY A 29 21.58 -23.39 -11.60
N ASP A 30 20.41 -23.94 -11.22
CA ASP A 30 19.41 -23.20 -10.45
C ASP A 30 19.82 -23.31 -8.97
N GLU A 31 20.89 -22.59 -8.62
CA GLU A 31 20.90 -21.98 -7.30
C GLU A 31 19.63 -21.13 -7.28
N VAL A 32 18.60 -21.63 -6.58
CA VAL A 32 17.49 -20.78 -6.16
C VAL A 32 18.18 -19.68 -5.38
N GLU A 33 18.39 -18.54 -6.05
CA GLU A 33 18.71 -17.29 -5.41
C GLU A 33 17.54 -17.10 -4.46
N GLN A 34 17.73 -17.54 -3.22
CA GLN A 34 16.91 -17.11 -2.12
C GLN A 34 17.09 -15.62 -2.16
N VAL A 35 16.14 -14.94 -2.81
CA VAL A 35 15.91 -13.52 -2.69
C VAL A 35 15.75 -13.35 -1.21
N THR A 36 16.88 -13.07 -0.57
CA THR A 36 16.92 -12.63 0.80
C THR A 36 16.12 -11.35 0.66
N ALA A 37 14.89 -11.37 1.17
CA ALA A 37 14.10 -10.18 1.28
C ALA A 37 14.91 -9.26 2.19
N GLY A 38 15.82 -8.50 1.58
CA GLY A 38 16.37 -7.33 2.19
C GLY A 38 15.12 -6.55 2.54
N THR A 39 14.86 -6.44 3.84
CA THR A 39 13.80 -5.58 4.35
C THR A 39 14.08 -4.21 3.76
N SER A 40 13.43 -3.91 2.63
CA SER A 40 13.49 -2.60 2.04
C SER A 40 12.88 -1.70 3.10
N THR A 41 13.72 -0.92 3.77
CA THR A 41 13.28 0.11 4.72
C THR A 41 12.48 1.21 4.00
N ARG A 42 12.46 1.22 2.65
CA ARG A 42 11.61 2.09 1.87
C ARG A 42 10.16 1.59 1.92
N PRO A 43 9.19 2.45 2.28
CA PRO A 43 7.79 2.11 2.24
C PRO A 43 7.37 1.64 0.85
N VAL A 44 6.46 0.66 0.82
CA VAL A 44 5.86 0.18 -0.44
C VAL A 44 5.09 1.32 -1.07
N SER A 45 5.38 1.64 -2.34
CA SER A 45 4.68 2.68 -3.06
C SER A 45 3.27 2.22 -3.44
N ARG A 46 2.26 3.06 -3.19
CA ARG A 46 0.84 2.74 -3.40
C ARG A 46 0.16 3.87 -4.15
N VAL A 47 -0.48 3.57 -5.27
CA VAL A 47 -1.26 4.57 -5.98
C VAL A 47 -2.64 4.58 -5.37
N ILE A 48 -3.04 5.69 -4.77
CA ILE A 48 -4.35 5.79 -4.16
C ILE A 48 -5.34 6.22 -5.24
N ASN A 49 -6.27 5.33 -5.53
CA ASN A 49 -7.27 5.48 -6.59
C ASN A 49 -8.63 5.88 -6.02
N LEU A 50 -8.82 5.69 -4.72
CA LEU A 50 -10.02 6.07 -3.98
C LEU A 50 -9.61 6.77 -2.69
N ALA A 51 -10.07 8.00 -2.49
CA ALA A 51 -9.79 8.82 -1.32
C ALA A 51 -11.08 9.54 -0.92
N GLU A 52 -11.90 8.90 -0.10
CA GLU A 52 -13.32 9.27 0.09
C GLU A 52 -13.73 9.22 1.54
N ARG A 53 -14.75 10.00 1.91
CA ARG A 53 -15.38 9.92 3.23
C ARG A 53 -16.27 8.69 3.32
N LEU A 54 -16.27 8.07 4.49
CA LEU A 54 -17.16 6.96 4.81
C LEU A 54 -18.37 7.51 5.56
N ASP A 55 -19.58 7.12 5.14
CA ASP A 55 -20.80 7.54 5.83
C ASP A 55 -21.02 6.74 7.13
N ARG A 56 -21.17 5.42 6.97
CA ARG A 56 -21.31 4.46 8.08
C ARG A 56 -20.73 3.11 7.69
N SER A 57 -20.18 2.44 8.70
CA SER A 57 -19.92 1.01 8.63
C SER A 57 -21.16 0.20 8.99
N THR A 58 -21.38 -0.93 8.30
CA THR A 58 -22.39 -1.91 8.70
C THR A 58 -21.96 -2.73 9.91
N GLU A 59 -20.65 -2.81 10.19
CA GLU A 59 -20.06 -3.72 11.17
C GLU A 59 -18.88 -3.10 11.94
N ARG A 60 -18.46 -3.76 13.03
CA ARG A 60 -17.21 -3.41 13.69
C ARG A 60 -16.05 -3.88 12.83
N PHE A 61 -15.33 -2.96 12.21
CA PHE A 61 -14.15 -3.26 11.43
C PHE A 61 -12.89 -3.19 12.28
N ALA A 62 -11.96 -4.13 12.05
CA ALA A 62 -10.67 -4.16 12.70
C ALA A 62 -9.59 -4.68 11.75
N VAL A 63 -8.36 -4.24 12.01
CA VAL A 63 -7.16 -4.74 11.34
C VAL A 63 -6.40 -5.58 12.35
N SER A 64 -5.98 -6.77 11.93
CA SER A 64 -5.18 -7.68 12.74
C SER A 64 -3.79 -7.09 13.04
N PRO A 65 -3.07 -7.58 14.06
CA PRO A 65 -1.70 -7.14 14.35
C PRO A 65 -0.70 -7.30 13.19
N LYS A 66 -1.04 -8.11 12.18
CA LYS A 66 -0.25 -8.30 10.96
C LYS A 66 -0.55 -7.26 9.87
N GLY A 67 -1.42 -6.28 10.12
CA GLY A 67 -1.82 -5.28 9.14
C GLY A 67 -2.78 -5.82 8.07
N LEU A 68 -3.59 -6.84 8.41
CA LEU A 68 -4.58 -7.42 7.50
C LEU A 68 -6.00 -7.23 8.04
N ALA A 69 -6.97 -6.91 7.18
CA ALA A 69 -8.38 -6.85 7.51
C ALA A 69 -8.85 -8.15 8.19
N ALA A 70 -9.46 -8.04 9.37
CA ALA A 70 -9.86 -9.20 10.17
C ALA A 70 -11.16 -9.87 9.70
N LEU A 71 -11.95 -9.17 8.89
CA LEU A 71 -13.22 -9.63 8.34
C LEU A 71 -13.56 -8.83 7.07
N THR A 72 -14.46 -9.38 6.26
CA THR A 72 -14.99 -8.69 5.09
C THR A 72 -16.02 -7.66 5.53
N VAL A 73 -15.86 -6.40 5.14
CA VAL A 73 -16.79 -5.31 5.46
C VAL A 73 -17.12 -4.50 4.20
N THR A 74 -18.35 -4.01 4.13
CA THR A 74 -18.76 -3.04 3.10
C THR A 74 -19.05 -1.70 3.75
N PHE A 75 -18.34 -0.67 3.33
CA PHE A 75 -18.63 0.71 3.72
C PHE A 75 -19.46 1.39 2.65
N THR A 76 -20.37 2.26 3.09
CA THR A 76 -21.08 3.17 2.18
C THR A 76 -20.28 4.46 2.02
N ILE A 77 -20.14 4.89 0.78
CA ILE A 77 -19.53 6.13 0.35
C ILE A 77 -20.63 6.89 -0.40
N GLU A 78 -21.01 8.09 0.07
CA GLU A 78 -22.00 8.97 -0.58
C GLU A 78 -23.26 8.28 -1.10
N GLU A 79 -24.30 8.27 -0.26
CA GLU A 79 -25.67 7.79 -0.54
C GLU A 79 -25.78 6.30 -0.92
N GLN A 80 -25.10 5.84 -1.98
CA GLN A 80 -25.24 4.49 -2.53
C GLN A 80 -23.93 3.87 -3.05
N ARG A 81 -22.83 4.62 -3.22
CA ARG A 81 -21.58 3.97 -3.62
C ARG A 81 -21.07 3.14 -2.45
N ARG A 82 -20.38 2.05 -2.77
CA ARG A 82 -19.90 1.10 -1.76
C ARG A 82 -18.48 0.71 -2.07
N VAL A 83 -17.71 0.53 -1.00
CA VAL A 83 -16.40 -0.09 -1.06
C VAL A 83 -16.39 -1.30 -0.16
N THR A 84 -15.90 -2.42 -0.70
CA THR A 84 -15.78 -3.67 0.05
C THR A 84 -14.31 -3.95 0.32
N ILE A 85 -13.97 -4.07 1.59
CA ILE A 85 -12.67 -4.57 2.04
C ILE A 85 -12.85 -6.04 2.37
N VAL A 86 -12.15 -6.92 1.67
CA VAL A 86 -12.21 -8.36 1.90
C VAL A 86 -11.29 -8.74 3.06
N GLU A 87 -11.68 -9.77 3.82
CA GLU A 87 -10.81 -10.36 4.84
C GLU A 87 -9.44 -10.71 4.26
N GLY A 88 -8.38 -10.39 5.01
CA GLY A 88 -7.00 -10.62 4.57
C GLY A 88 -6.43 -9.53 3.67
N THR A 89 -7.21 -8.53 3.22
CA THR A 89 -6.66 -7.36 2.52
C THR A 89 -5.70 -6.60 3.44
N ALA A 90 -4.52 -6.24 2.91
CA ALA A 90 -3.54 -5.48 3.68
C ALA A 90 -3.98 -4.04 3.89
N GLY A 91 -3.74 -3.47 5.07
CA GLY A 91 -4.07 -2.09 5.34
C GLY A 91 -3.77 -1.63 6.75
N VAL A 92 -4.10 -0.37 7.01
CA VAL A 92 -3.99 0.26 8.33
C VAL A 92 -5.34 0.87 8.71
N ASN A 93 -5.64 0.87 10.00
CA ASN A 93 -6.83 1.49 10.54
C ASN A 93 -6.46 2.39 11.72
N ASP A 94 -6.31 3.67 11.43
CA ASP A 94 -6.08 4.72 12.43
C ASP A 94 -7.40 5.35 12.91
N CYS A 95 -8.53 4.84 12.41
CA CYS A 95 -9.87 5.27 12.78
C CYS A 95 -10.42 4.48 13.97
N THR A 96 -10.97 5.20 14.96
CA THR A 96 -11.60 4.55 16.11
C THR A 96 -12.97 3.99 15.75
N ILE A 97 -13.45 2.98 16.50
CA ILE A 97 -14.81 2.43 16.32
C ILE A 97 -15.88 3.53 16.41
N PRO A 98 -15.84 4.46 17.39
CA PRO A 98 -16.75 5.59 17.41
C PRO A 98 -16.69 6.48 16.16
N ASP A 99 -15.51 6.68 15.56
CA ASP A 99 -15.38 7.51 14.36
C ASP A 99 -16.00 6.84 13.14
N LEU A 100 -15.76 5.53 12.97
CA LEU A 100 -16.40 4.74 11.91
C LEU A 100 -17.92 4.71 12.02
N ALA A 101 -18.46 4.69 13.24
CA ALA A 101 -19.90 4.69 13.47
C ALA A 101 -20.56 6.05 13.15
N ARG A 102 -19.80 7.15 13.24
CA ARG A 102 -20.28 8.51 12.98
C ARG A 102 -20.00 9.01 11.56
N GLY A 103 -19.23 8.27 10.76
CA GLY A 103 -18.77 8.74 9.45
C GLY A 103 -17.63 9.76 9.53
N ASN A 104 -16.90 9.79 10.64
CA ASN A 104 -15.76 10.67 10.85
C ASN A 104 -14.45 10.03 10.36
N CYS A 105 -14.56 9.19 9.33
CA CYS A 105 -13.46 8.41 8.79
C CYS A 105 -13.45 8.51 7.28
N ALA A 106 -12.26 8.39 6.72
CA ALA A 106 -12.04 8.35 5.29
C ALA A 106 -11.24 7.11 4.92
N ILE A 107 -11.49 6.61 3.71
CA ILE A 107 -10.74 5.51 3.12
C ILE A 107 -9.81 6.05 2.05
N PHE A 108 -8.54 5.65 2.14
CA PHE A 108 -7.54 5.79 1.09
C PHE A 108 -7.19 4.40 0.59
N ALA A 109 -7.63 4.03 -0.61
CA ALA A 109 -7.46 2.69 -1.16
C ALA A 109 -6.70 2.68 -2.49
N ASP A 110 -5.80 1.70 -2.58
CA ASP A 110 -5.19 1.24 -3.83
C ASP A 110 -6.12 0.20 -4.45
N LEU A 111 -6.55 0.46 -5.68
CA LEU A 111 -7.57 -0.33 -6.37
C LEU A 111 -6.97 -1.04 -7.58
N LEU A 112 -7.30 -2.32 -7.72
CA LEU A 112 -7.13 -3.08 -8.96
C LEU A 112 -8.50 -3.35 -9.58
N GLY A 113 -8.91 -2.51 -10.51
CA GLY A 113 -10.30 -2.45 -10.97
C GLY A 113 -11.19 -1.94 -9.83
N GLU A 114 -12.14 -2.74 -9.39
CA GLU A 114 -13.02 -2.44 -8.23
C GLU A 114 -12.51 -3.06 -6.92
N ALA A 115 -11.48 -3.91 -6.98
CA ALA A 115 -10.97 -4.62 -5.81
C ALA A 115 -9.98 -3.78 -5.01
N VAL A 116 -10.18 -3.69 -3.70
CA VAL A 116 -9.24 -3.06 -2.76
C VAL A 116 -8.07 -4.00 -2.51
N ILE A 117 -6.88 -3.64 -3.01
CA ILE A 117 -5.64 -4.41 -2.79
C ILE A 117 -4.83 -3.90 -1.60
N TRP A 118 -5.04 -2.63 -1.23
CA TRP A 118 -4.57 -2.07 0.03
C TRP A 118 -5.45 -0.90 0.47
N PHE A 119 -5.57 -0.66 1.78
CA PHE A 119 -6.31 0.49 2.31
C PHE A 119 -5.64 1.15 3.52
N SER A 120 -6.04 2.39 3.76
CA SER A 120 -5.78 3.13 4.98
C SER A 120 -7.06 3.83 5.42
N LEU A 121 -7.51 3.56 6.64
CA LEU A 121 -8.62 4.28 7.27
C LEU A 121 -8.04 5.37 8.16
N GLN A 122 -8.43 6.62 7.87
CA GLN A 122 -7.90 7.80 8.55
C GLN A 122 -9.03 8.62 9.16
N PRO A 123 -8.85 9.18 10.37
CA PRO A 123 -9.84 10.05 10.97
C PRO A 123 -9.97 11.36 10.16
N VAL A 124 -11.19 11.84 10.03
CA VAL A 124 -11.47 13.17 9.48
C VAL A 124 -11.43 14.18 10.62
N VAL A 125 -10.60 15.21 10.46
CA VAL A 125 -10.42 16.29 11.42
C VAL A 125 -11.39 17.41 11.11
N ASP A 126 -12.07 17.91 12.15
CA ASP A 126 -13.04 19.01 12.09
C ASP A 126 -14.10 18.91 10.99
N ASN A 127 -14.42 17.66 10.60
CA ASN A 127 -15.36 17.36 9.53
C ASN A 127 -14.96 17.92 8.16
N ASP A 128 -13.67 18.17 7.94
CA ASP A 128 -13.16 18.97 6.83
C ASP A 128 -12.06 18.25 6.03
N HIS A 129 -10.97 17.84 6.69
CA HIS A 129 -9.80 17.29 6.03
C HIS A 129 -9.25 16.04 6.72
N VAL A 130 -8.31 15.36 6.06
CA VAL A 130 -7.50 14.30 6.68
C VAL A 130 -6.06 14.75 6.79
N VAL A 131 -5.46 14.56 7.96
CA VAL A 131 -4.05 14.80 8.19
C VAL A 131 -3.27 13.55 7.76
N LEU A 132 -2.35 13.74 6.82
CA LEU A 132 -1.53 12.69 6.21
C LEU A 132 -0.03 13.00 6.41
N PRO A 133 0.84 11.99 6.26
CA PRO A 133 2.29 12.19 6.33
C PRO A 133 2.82 13.25 5.34
N PRO A 134 4.01 13.80 5.59
CA PRO A 134 4.62 14.81 4.73
C PRO A 134 4.83 14.34 3.29
N VAL A 135 4.71 15.26 2.34
CA VAL A 135 5.04 15.04 0.93
C VAL A 135 6.56 15.07 0.75
N ILE A 136 7.14 13.95 0.32
CA ILE A 136 8.58 13.79 0.12
C ILE A 136 9.02 13.92 -1.34
N GLY A 137 8.09 13.93 -2.29
CA GLY A 137 8.40 14.08 -3.71
C GLY A 137 7.19 14.01 -4.62
N PHE A 138 7.44 13.97 -5.93
CA PHE A 138 6.41 13.88 -6.95
C PHE A 138 6.80 12.87 -8.02
N GLU A 139 5.84 12.06 -8.47
CA GLU A 139 6.05 11.15 -9.58
C GLU A 139 4.77 10.97 -10.40
N ARG A 140 4.86 11.16 -11.72
CA ARG A 140 3.74 11.03 -12.68
C ARG A 140 2.53 11.88 -12.28
N GLY A 141 2.76 13.13 -11.88
CA GLY A 141 1.71 14.08 -11.51
C GLY A 141 1.01 13.78 -10.18
N ARG A 142 1.63 12.96 -9.32
CA ARG A 142 1.13 12.65 -7.98
C ARG A 142 2.17 12.99 -6.92
N ALA A 143 1.71 13.48 -5.77
CA ALA A 143 2.54 13.69 -4.60
C ALA A 143 2.83 12.34 -3.94
N ILE A 144 4.09 12.11 -3.57
CA ILE A 144 4.54 10.93 -2.84
C ILE A 144 4.66 11.33 -1.38
N LEU A 145 3.97 10.62 -0.50
CA LEU A 145 4.02 10.83 0.94
C LEU A 145 5.09 9.93 1.56
N GLU A 146 5.57 10.30 2.75
CA GLU A 146 6.60 9.56 3.48
C GLU A 146 6.25 8.08 3.68
N ASN A 147 4.97 7.75 3.88
CA ASN A 147 4.50 6.38 4.05
C ASN A 147 4.31 5.60 2.73
N GLY A 148 4.68 6.17 1.59
CA GLY A 148 4.62 5.55 0.27
C GLY A 148 3.30 5.76 -0.49
N MET A 149 2.30 6.42 0.09
CA MET A 149 1.07 6.76 -0.62
C MET A 149 1.34 7.77 -1.74
N ARG A 150 0.59 7.64 -2.83
CA ARG A 150 0.65 8.54 -3.98
C ARG A 150 -0.71 9.11 -4.31
N LEU A 151 -0.86 10.40 -4.05
CA LEU A 151 -2.14 11.12 -4.09
C LEU A 151 -2.13 12.24 -5.13
N ALA A 152 -3.33 12.64 -5.55
CA ALA A 152 -3.51 13.89 -6.28
C ALA A 152 -3.12 15.07 -5.38
N HIS A 153 -2.71 16.17 -5.98
CA HIS A 153 -2.28 17.36 -5.26
C HIS A 153 -2.57 18.62 -6.06
N ALA A 154 -2.82 19.70 -5.32
CA ALA A 154 -2.96 21.02 -5.89
C ALA A 154 -1.69 21.46 -6.62
N PRO A 155 -1.80 22.32 -7.66
CA PRO A 155 -0.63 22.88 -8.34
C PRO A 155 0.32 23.65 -7.40
N ALA A 156 -0.24 24.23 -6.33
CA ALA A 156 0.50 24.90 -5.28
C ALA A 156 -0.15 24.59 -3.92
N PHE A 157 0.66 24.20 -2.93
CA PHE A 157 0.19 24.00 -1.57
C PHE A 157 0.05 25.32 -0.82
N ILE A 158 -1.04 25.43 -0.06
CA ILE A 158 -1.17 26.41 1.01
C ILE A 158 -0.20 26.01 2.13
N ARG A 159 0.77 26.87 2.42
CA ARG A 159 1.80 26.63 3.43
C ARG A 159 1.37 27.26 4.74
N ARG A 160 1.07 26.44 5.74
CA ARG A 160 0.72 26.88 7.10
C ARG A 160 1.91 26.66 8.02
N CYS A 161 2.86 27.59 7.94
CA CYS A 161 4.10 27.56 8.72
C CYS A 161 4.32 28.93 9.37
N PRO A 162 5.03 28.99 10.52
CA PRO A 162 5.37 30.27 11.15
C PRO A 162 6.25 31.15 10.27
N THR A 163 7.16 30.52 9.52
CA THR A 163 8.03 31.18 8.53
C THR A 163 7.33 31.22 7.18
N GLU A 164 7.40 32.37 6.51
CA GLU A 164 6.97 32.49 5.11
C GLU A 164 8.06 31.98 4.18
N TYR A 165 7.69 31.06 3.29
CA TYR A 165 8.57 30.52 2.25
C TYR A 165 8.09 30.95 0.86
N THR A 166 9.02 31.16 -0.06
CA THR A 166 8.73 31.52 -1.46
C THR A 166 8.15 30.33 -2.23
N SER A 167 8.57 29.11 -1.89
CA SER A 167 8.11 27.88 -2.56
C SER A 167 8.00 26.69 -1.61
N PHE A 168 7.27 25.66 -2.04
CA PHE A 168 7.23 24.37 -1.34
C PHE A 168 8.61 23.71 -1.27
N THR A 169 9.41 23.82 -2.33
CA THR A 169 10.77 23.26 -2.35
C THR A 169 11.66 23.90 -1.29
N GLU A 170 11.61 25.23 -1.19
CA GLU A 170 12.36 25.98 -0.17
C GLU A 170 11.93 25.57 1.23
N MET A 171 10.62 25.53 1.49
CA MET A 171 10.08 25.05 2.77
C MET A 171 10.60 23.65 3.10
N ARG A 172 10.47 22.68 2.18
CA ARG A 172 10.92 21.29 2.39
C ARG A 172 12.43 21.19 2.60
N THR A 173 13.23 22.06 2.00
CA THR A 173 14.68 22.10 2.26
C THR A 173 14.99 22.56 3.68
N ASP A 174 14.18 23.47 4.23
CA ASP A 174 14.37 24.01 5.58
C ASP A 174 13.81 23.08 6.66
N VAL A 175 12.56 22.63 6.52
CA VAL A 175 11.86 21.82 7.55
C VAL A 175 12.02 20.31 7.38
N ASP A 176 12.63 19.85 6.28
CA ASP A 176 12.72 18.43 5.88
C ASP A 176 11.36 17.70 5.93
N THR A 177 11.17 16.72 6.82
CA THR A 177 9.90 16.01 7.05
C THR A 177 9.11 16.55 8.25
N GLY A 178 9.50 17.71 8.77
CA GLY A 178 8.92 18.37 9.94
C GLY A 178 7.54 19.02 9.73
N PHE A 179 6.69 18.42 8.90
CA PHE A 179 5.37 18.91 8.54
C PHE A 179 4.39 17.76 8.24
N VAL A 180 3.10 18.07 8.12
CA VAL A 180 2.05 17.15 7.67
C VAL A 180 1.33 17.71 6.45
N SER A 181 0.66 16.84 5.69
CA SER A 181 -0.10 17.22 4.49
C SER A 181 -1.58 17.06 4.77
N TRP A 182 -2.44 17.95 4.25
CA TRP A 182 -3.89 17.81 4.40
C TRP A 182 -4.53 17.40 3.08
N TRP A 183 -5.40 16.40 3.16
CA TRP A 183 -6.30 16.01 2.08
C TRP A 183 -7.64 16.71 2.24
N SER A 184 -8.04 17.46 1.22
CA SER A 184 -9.36 18.10 1.15
C SER A 184 -10.34 17.22 0.38
N PHE A 185 -11.53 16.99 0.94
CA PHE A 185 -12.60 16.28 0.23
C PHE A 185 -13.32 17.16 -0.79
N ASP A 186 -13.38 18.47 -0.55
CA ASP A 186 -14.02 19.42 -1.46
C ASP A 186 -13.24 19.54 -2.77
N GLU A 187 -11.91 19.52 -2.69
CA GLU A 187 -11.02 19.61 -3.85
C GLU A 187 -10.61 18.23 -4.41
N GLY A 188 -10.73 17.17 -3.59
CA GLY A 188 -10.30 15.82 -3.97
C GLY A 188 -8.80 15.69 -4.18
N GLU A 189 -8.01 16.47 -3.45
CA GLU A 189 -6.55 16.52 -3.56
C GLU A 189 -5.87 16.97 -2.26
N LEU A 190 -4.54 16.82 -2.21
CA LEU A 190 -3.72 17.46 -1.19
C LEU A 190 -3.64 18.96 -1.45
N THR A 191 -4.07 19.78 -0.50
CA THR A 191 -4.17 21.24 -0.66
C THR A 191 -3.22 22.01 0.26
N ASP A 192 -2.95 21.49 1.45
CA ASP A 192 -2.20 22.20 2.49
C ASP A 192 -1.02 21.39 3.00
N VAL A 193 0.01 22.11 3.43
CA VAL A 193 1.12 21.57 4.20
C VAL A 193 1.28 22.39 5.47
N VAL A 194 1.40 21.72 6.61
CA VAL A 194 1.37 22.33 7.94
C VAL A 194 2.61 21.94 8.71
N CYS A 195 3.47 22.91 9.02
CA CYS A 195 4.69 22.68 9.77
C CYS A 195 4.36 22.25 11.21
N THR A 196 4.95 21.14 11.66
CA THR A 196 4.76 20.58 13.01
C THR A 196 5.98 20.80 13.91
N THR A 197 7.13 21.12 13.31
CA THR A 197 8.40 21.29 14.00
C THR A 197 8.73 22.78 14.10
N GLN A 198 9.10 23.23 15.30
CA GLN A 198 9.72 24.54 15.56
C GLN A 198 11.23 24.38 15.67
#